data_AF-A0A359D137-F1
#
_entry.id   AF-A0A359D137-F1
#
_cell.length_a   1.000
_cell.length_b   1.000
_cell.length_c   1.000
_cell.angle_alpha   90.00
_cell.angle_beta   90.00
_cell.angle_gamma   90.00
#
_symmetry.space_group_name_H-M   'P 1'
#
loop_
_entity.id
_entity.type
_entity.pdbx_description
1 polymer ?
#
loop_
_entity_poly.entity_id
_entity_poly.type
_entity_poly.pdbx_seq_one_letter_code
_entity_poly.pdbx_strand_id
1 'polypeptide(L)'
;DSTIINEDIHTSAVDSRTILNETILAEDINTGAVTTSEILDSTIINEDIHTSAVDSRTLLNETILAEDINTGAVTTSEILDSTIINEDVHTSAIDSRTILNETILAEDINTGAVTTSEILDSTIINQDIHTGTVDSRTILNETILSEDINTGAITTSEILNSTILNEDIANSTINLTTKVTGILPVANGGTGASSFFTDNILVGDGTNPVKAKILASRDSSIQISQTADSIIISSSFSATEINSDPAGTFNIGNLANGTTYTSNAINSFAVNFGDIIIGSIDVDLQGCMLTAYVSQQNVIRVSIFNGTGSVKNLGTVNVRVYVVH
;
A
#
# COMPACT_ATOMS: atom_id res chain seq x y z
N ASP A 1 8.10 -25.05 -128.41
CA ASP A 1 7.58 -25.29 -127.07
C ASP A 1 8.77 -25.62 -126.21
N SER A 2 9.02 -24.84 -125.17
CA SER A 2 10.22 -24.95 -124.31
C SER A 2 9.80 -25.18 -122.84
N THR A 3 8.61 -25.74 -122.63
CA THR A 3 8.16 -26.15 -121.30
C THR A 3 8.92 -27.41 -120.91
N ILE A 4 9.60 -27.35 -119.75
CA ILE A 4 10.16 -28.53 -119.10
C ILE A 4 9.08 -29.06 -118.15
N ILE A 5 8.65 -30.29 -118.36
CA ILE A 5 7.72 -30.99 -117.47
C ILE A 5 8.50 -31.94 -116.53
N ASN A 6 7.85 -32.42 -115.48
CA ASN A 6 8.50 -33.32 -114.52
C ASN A 6 9.11 -34.58 -115.17
N GLU A 7 8.53 -35.07 -116.28
CA GLU A 7 9.06 -36.24 -117.01
C GLU A 7 10.38 -35.94 -117.75
N ASP A 8 10.69 -34.67 -118.02
CA ASP A 8 11.94 -34.25 -118.66
C ASP A 8 13.12 -34.19 -117.66
N ILE A 9 12.85 -34.24 -116.36
CA ILE A 9 13.86 -34.17 -115.29
C ILE A 9 13.98 -35.54 -114.62
N HIS A 10 15.07 -36.25 -114.89
CA HIS A 10 15.37 -37.50 -114.19
C HIS A 10 15.53 -37.28 -112.67
N THR A 11 15.18 -38.29 -111.87
CA THR A 11 15.46 -38.31 -110.42
C THR A 11 16.94 -38.04 -110.16
N SER A 12 17.24 -37.09 -109.27
CA SER A 12 18.60 -36.61 -108.94
C SER A 12 19.32 -35.85 -110.06
N ALA A 13 18.65 -35.49 -111.16
CA ALA A 13 19.24 -34.65 -112.20
C ALA A 13 19.48 -33.20 -111.74
N VAL A 14 18.72 -32.74 -110.74
CA VAL A 14 18.92 -31.46 -110.05
C VAL A 14 19.52 -31.75 -108.67
N ASP A 15 20.74 -31.27 -108.44
CA ASP A 15 21.42 -31.32 -107.15
C ASP A 15 21.87 -29.92 -106.70
N SER A 16 22.47 -29.84 -105.51
CA SER A 16 22.95 -28.57 -104.94
C SER A 16 24.06 -27.88 -105.75
N ARG A 17 24.69 -28.54 -106.72
CA ARG A 17 25.67 -27.93 -107.64
C ARG A 17 25.00 -27.27 -108.83
N THR A 18 23.80 -27.73 -109.19
CA THR A 18 22.99 -27.17 -110.28
C THR A 18 22.06 -26.05 -109.83
N ILE A 19 21.77 -25.95 -108.53
CA ILE A 19 21.03 -24.84 -107.93
C ILE A 19 22.05 -23.82 -107.40
N LEU A 20 22.00 -22.58 -107.90
CA LEU A 20 22.86 -21.51 -107.41
C LEU A 20 22.36 -20.98 -106.06
N ASN A 21 23.24 -20.38 -105.26
CA ASN A 21 22.84 -19.77 -103.99
C ASN A 21 21.81 -18.65 -104.22
N GLU A 22 20.83 -18.56 -103.32
CA GLU A 22 19.78 -17.53 -103.32
C GLU A 22 18.84 -17.54 -104.55
N THR A 23 18.89 -18.56 -105.41
CA THR A 23 18.03 -18.62 -106.60
C THR A 23 16.70 -19.33 -106.39
N ILE A 24 16.52 -20.04 -105.28
CA ILE A 24 15.20 -20.54 -104.85
C ILE A 24 14.65 -19.54 -103.86
N LEU A 25 13.69 -18.74 -104.29
CA LEU A 25 13.02 -17.74 -103.48
C LEU A 25 11.80 -18.37 -102.80
N ALA A 26 11.28 -17.69 -101.78
CA ALA A 26 10.07 -18.15 -101.08
C ALA A 26 8.85 -18.29 -102.03
N GLU A 27 8.79 -17.49 -103.10
CA GLU A 27 7.73 -17.57 -104.12
C GLU A 27 7.83 -18.80 -105.03
N ASP A 28 9.01 -19.42 -105.12
CA ASP A 28 9.22 -20.66 -105.88
C ASP A 28 8.75 -21.91 -105.11
N ILE A 29 8.52 -21.77 -103.80
CA ILE A 29 8.10 -22.85 -102.91
C ILE A 29 6.60 -22.66 -102.58
N ASN A 30 5.76 -23.56 -103.09
CA ASN A 30 4.34 -23.56 -102.76
C ASN A 30 4.11 -23.68 -101.24
N THR A 31 3.08 -23.00 -100.72
CA THR A 31 2.71 -23.09 -99.30
C THR A 31 2.45 -24.55 -98.90
N GLY A 32 3.17 -25.03 -97.88
CA GLY A 32 3.08 -26.42 -97.40
C GLY A 32 3.87 -27.45 -98.23
N ALA A 33 4.66 -27.02 -99.22
CA ALA A 33 5.51 -27.91 -100.02
C ALA A 33 6.70 -28.48 -99.24
N VAL A 34 7.09 -27.85 -98.13
CA VAL A 34 8.08 -28.38 -97.18
C VAL A 34 7.33 -28.83 -95.93
N THR A 35 7.26 -30.14 -95.76
CA THR A 35 6.64 -30.84 -94.63
C THR A 35 7.68 -31.18 -93.57
N THR A 36 7.24 -31.55 -92.37
CA THR A 36 8.15 -31.92 -91.28
C THR A 36 9.05 -33.11 -91.62
N SER A 37 8.61 -34.04 -92.47
CA SER A 37 9.44 -35.17 -92.93
C SER A 37 10.56 -34.80 -93.90
N GLU A 38 10.50 -33.61 -94.50
CA GLU A 38 11.51 -33.09 -95.43
C GLU A 38 12.57 -32.23 -94.72
N ILE A 39 12.35 -31.88 -93.45
CA ILE A 39 13.29 -31.16 -92.60
C ILE A 39 13.97 -32.19 -91.70
N LEU A 40 15.31 -32.28 -91.76
CA LEU A 40 16.06 -33.16 -90.87
C LEU A 40 16.08 -32.59 -89.44
N ASP A 41 16.07 -33.49 -88.45
CA ASP A 41 16.17 -33.08 -87.05
C ASP A 41 17.42 -32.23 -86.80
N SER A 42 17.27 -31.18 -85.98
CA SER A 42 18.33 -30.24 -85.60
C SER A 42 18.95 -29.42 -86.74
N THR A 43 18.36 -29.39 -87.95
CA THR A 43 18.87 -28.52 -89.02
C THR A 43 18.32 -27.09 -88.98
N ILE A 44 17.21 -26.85 -88.28
CA ILE A 44 16.70 -25.50 -88.02
C ILE A 44 17.35 -25.00 -86.72
N ILE A 45 18.26 -24.04 -86.84
CA ILE A 45 18.92 -23.39 -85.70
C ILE A 45 18.24 -22.06 -85.37
N ASN A 46 18.59 -21.45 -84.22
CA ASN A 46 17.97 -20.19 -83.79
C ASN A 46 18.15 -19.07 -84.83
N GLU A 47 19.26 -19.07 -85.57
CA GLU A 47 19.54 -18.11 -86.65
C GLU A 47 18.60 -18.26 -87.85
N ASP A 48 18.00 -19.44 -88.07
CA ASP A 48 17.01 -19.68 -89.12
C ASP A 48 15.61 -19.19 -88.73
N ILE A 49 15.39 -18.94 -87.43
CA ILE A 49 14.11 -18.51 -86.88
C ILE A 49 14.16 -17.00 -86.68
N HIS A 50 13.40 -16.26 -87.47
CA HIS A 50 13.24 -14.82 -87.26
C HIS A 50 12.73 -14.55 -85.84
N THR A 51 13.22 -13.50 -85.17
CA THR A 51 12.93 -13.18 -83.75
C THR A 51 11.45 -12.95 -83.42
N SER A 52 10.57 -12.88 -84.43
CA SER A 52 9.11 -12.78 -84.29
C SER A 52 8.34 -13.95 -84.92
N ALA A 53 9.04 -14.99 -85.38
CA ALA A 53 8.42 -16.18 -85.97
C ALA A 53 7.81 -17.11 -84.91
N VAL A 54 8.34 -17.10 -83.69
CA VAL A 54 7.75 -17.78 -82.53
C VAL A 54 7.01 -16.75 -81.70
N ASP A 55 5.69 -16.85 -81.66
CA ASP A 55 4.85 -16.06 -80.78
C ASP A 55 4.03 -16.99 -79.87
N SER A 56 3.35 -16.42 -78.88
CA SER A 56 2.58 -17.23 -77.92
C SER A 56 1.43 -18.03 -78.55
N ARG A 57 1.04 -17.75 -79.80
CA ARG A 57 0.00 -18.49 -80.54
C ARG A 57 0.58 -19.71 -81.25
N THR A 58 1.89 -19.72 -81.51
CA THR A 58 2.59 -20.87 -82.12
C THR A 58 3.12 -21.87 -81.08
N LEU A 59 3.21 -21.46 -79.81
CA LEU A 59 3.52 -22.35 -78.68
C LEU A 59 2.23 -23.01 -78.16
N LEU A 60 2.19 -24.34 -78.17
CA LEU A 60 1.11 -25.09 -77.54
C LEU A 60 1.28 -25.09 -76.01
N ASN A 61 0.16 -25.22 -75.27
CA ASN A 61 0.19 -25.37 -73.82
C ASN A 61 1.12 -26.52 -73.41
N GLU A 62 1.84 -26.35 -72.29
CA GLU A 62 2.75 -27.34 -71.70
C GLU A 62 4.00 -27.67 -72.56
N THR A 63 4.26 -26.92 -73.64
CA THR A 63 5.47 -27.11 -74.46
C THR A 63 6.73 -26.57 -73.81
N ILE A 64 6.61 -25.51 -73.01
CA ILE A 64 7.72 -24.96 -72.22
C ILE A 64 7.63 -25.54 -70.80
N LEU A 65 8.57 -26.41 -70.47
CA LEU A 65 8.70 -27.02 -69.16
C LEU A 65 9.61 -26.16 -68.27
N ALA A 66 9.57 -26.40 -66.96
CA ALA A 66 10.44 -25.69 -66.02
C ALA A 66 11.94 -25.88 -66.32
N GLU A 67 12.32 -27.02 -66.91
CA GLU A 67 13.70 -27.32 -67.33
C GLU A 67 14.16 -26.51 -68.55
N ASP A 68 13.24 -25.99 -69.36
CA ASP A 68 13.54 -25.11 -70.49
C ASP A 68 13.84 -23.67 -70.05
N ILE A 69 13.48 -23.31 -68.82
CA ILE A 69 13.66 -21.98 -68.25
C ILE A 69 14.90 -21.98 -67.35
N ASN A 70 15.98 -21.35 -67.82
CA ASN A 70 17.19 -21.19 -67.02
C ASN A 70 16.91 -20.45 -65.69
N THR A 71 17.66 -20.80 -64.65
CA THR A 71 17.58 -20.09 -63.36
C THR A 71 17.85 -18.59 -63.55
N GLY A 72 16.90 -17.75 -63.15
CA GLY A 72 16.97 -16.30 -63.30
C GLY A 72 16.60 -15.77 -64.69
N ALA A 73 16.12 -16.62 -65.61
CA ALA A 73 15.64 -16.19 -66.92
C ALA A 73 14.35 -15.37 -66.85
N VAL A 74 13.55 -15.55 -65.79
CA VAL A 74 12.38 -14.71 -65.50
C VAL A 74 12.75 -13.76 -64.36
N THR A 75 12.85 -12.48 -64.70
CA THR A 75 13.14 -11.36 -63.81
C THR A 75 11.84 -10.67 -63.39
N THR A 76 11.90 -9.85 -62.34
CA THR A 76 10.72 -9.13 -61.83
C THR A 76 10.07 -8.23 -62.87
N SER A 77 10.83 -7.70 -63.85
CA SER A 77 10.27 -6.87 -64.94
C SER A 77 9.45 -7.64 -65.97
N GLU A 78 9.59 -8.98 -66.00
CA GLU A 78 8.85 -9.85 -66.92
C GLU A 78 7.56 -10.39 -66.27
N ILE A 79 7.40 -10.22 -64.96
CA ILE A 79 6.21 -10.61 -64.20
C ILE A 79 5.35 -9.35 -64.01
N LEU A 80 4.12 -9.38 -64.54
CA LEU A 80 3.19 -8.26 -64.34
C LEU A 80 2.72 -8.21 -62.88
N ASP A 81 2.52 -7.00 -62.37
CA ASP A 81 1.99 -6.79 -61.02
C ASP A 81 0.68 -7.55 -60.80
N SER A 82 0.53 -8.15 -59.61
CA SER A 82 -0.64 -8.93 -59.20
C SER A 82 -0.91 -10.20 -60.01
N THR A 83 0.03 -10.68 -60.83
CA THR A 83 -0.13 -11.97 -61.54
C THR A 83 0.25 -13.18 -60.70
N ILE A 84 1.14 -13.01 -59.71
CA ILE A 84 1.46 -14.06 -58.75
C ILE A 84 0.42 -14.03 -57.63
N ILE A 85 -0.42 -15.05 -57.58
CA ILE A 85 -1.44 -15.25 -56.54
C ILE A 85 -0.97 -16.28 -55.51
N ASN A 86 -1.71 -16.43 -54.41
CA ASN A 86 -1.33 -17.36 -53.33
C ASN A 86 -1.21 -18.81 -53.82
N GLU A 87 -2.01 -19.21 -54.81
CA GLU A 87 -1.97 -20.53 -55.43
C GLU A 87 -0.67 -20.80 -56.22
N ASP A 88 0.01 -19.76 -56.69
CA ASP A 88 1.30 -19.88 -57.40
C ASP A 88 2.47 -20.04 -56.41
N VAL A 89 2.27 -19.69 -55.15
CA VAL A 89 3.29 -19.73 -54.10
C VAL A 89 3.11 -20.99 -53.27
N HIS A 90 4.02 -21.94 -53.42
CA HIS A 90 4.03 -23.13 -52.56
C HIS A 90 4.10 -22.70 -51.07
N THR A 91 3.35 -23.37 -50.19
CA THR A 91 3.22 -22.98 -48.77
C THR A 91 4.54 -22.92 -48.00
N SER A 92 5.57 -23.62 -48.47
CA SER A 92 6.94 -23.57 -47.91
C SER A 92 7.91 -22.66 -48.67
N ALA A 93 7.45 -21.95 -49.69
CA ALA A 93 8.29 -21.04 -50.48
C ALA A 93 8.65 -19.76 -49.71
N ILE A 94 7.77 -19.32 -48.81
CA ILE A 94 8.01 -18.18 -47.94
C ILE A 94 8.38 -18.71 -46.56
N ASP A 95 9.65 -18.57 -46.18
CA ASP A 95 10.13 -18.82 -44.84
C ASP A 95 10.89 -17.60 -44.27
N SER A 96 11.30 -17.68 -43.01
CA SER A 96 12.00 -16.59 -42.34
C SER A 96 13.34 -16.19 -42.96
N ARG A 97 13.92 -17.01 -43.87
CA ARG A 97 15.14 -16.66 -44.62
C ARG A 97 14.83 -15.81 -45.84
N THR A 98 13.61 -15.92 -46.37
CA THR A 98 13.12 -15.15 -47.53
C THR A 98 12.50 -13.81 -47.13
N ILE A 99 12.01 -13.69 -45.89
CA ILE A 99 11.49 -12.43 -45.33
C ILE A 99 12.66 -11.65 -44.75
N LEU A 100 12.90 -10.44 -45.27
CA LEU A 100 13.94 -9.56 -44.75
C LEU A 100 13.50 -8.97 -43.39
N ASN A 101 14.48 -8.66 -42.53
CA ASN A 101 14.17 -7.99 -41.26
C ASN A 101 13.48 -6.65 -41.51
N GLU A 102 12.49 -6.33 -40.66
CA GLU A 102 11.74 -5.07 -40.68
C GLU A 102 10.88 -4.84 -41.93
N THR A 103 10.68 -5.83 -42.81
CA THR A 103 9.81 -5.67 -43.99
C THR A 103 8.35 -6.00 -43.74
N ILE A 104 8.01 -6.69 -42.66
CA ILE A 104 6.63 -6.87 -42.22
C ILE A 104 6.32 -5.78 -41.20
N LEU A 105 5.57 -4.79 -41.63
CA LEU A 105 5.11 -3.68 -40.82
C LEU A 105 3.79 -4.02 -40.13
N ALA A 106 3.41 -3.21 -39.13
CA ALA A 106 2.14 -3.40 -38.43
C ALA A 106 0.92 -3.29 -39.37
N GLU A 107 1.03 -2.53 -40.47
CA GLU A 107 -0.03 -2.38 -41.48
C GLU A 107 -0.18 -3.61 -42.39
N ASP A 108 0.83 -4.47 -42.47
CA ASP A 108 0.76 -5.73 -43.22
C ASP A 108 0.02 -6.82 -42.43
N ILE A 109 -0.13 -6.62 -41.11
CA ILE A 109 -0.80 -7.57 -40.21
C ILE A 109 -2.21 -7.07 -39.94
N ASN A 110 -3.21 -7.77 -40.50
CA ASN A 110 -4.61 -7.46 -40.23
C ASN A 110 -4.94 -7.54 -38.72
N THR A 111 -5.87 -6.69 -38.26
CA THR A 111 -6.37 -6.73 -36.89
C THR A 111 -6.92 -8.13 -36.56
N GLY A 112 -6.33 -8.77 -35.53
CA GLY A 112 -6.71 -10.11 -35.11
C GLY A 112 -6.07 -11.25 -35.91
N ALA A 113 -5.15 -10.96 -36.84
CA ALA A 113 -4.41 -11.98 -37.58
C ALA A 113 -3.45 -12.79 -36.71
N VAL A 114 -2.93 -12.18 -35.63
CA VAL A 114 -2.14 -12.87 -34.61
C VAL A 114 -3.03 -13.15 -33.40
N THR A 115 -3.36 -14.42 -33.23
CA THR A 115 -4.16 -14.98 -32.14
C THR A 115 -3.27 -15.51 -31.02
N THR A 116 -3.86 -15.76 -29.85
CA THR A 116 -3.10 -16.26 -28.69
C THR A 116 -2.42 -17.61 -28.94
N SER A 117 -2.96 -18.45 -29.83
CA SER A 117 -2.32 -19.73 -30.20
C SER A 117 -1.05 -19.59 -31.04
N GLU A 118 -0.83 -18.42 -31.66
CA GLU A 118 0.35 -18.14 -32.47
C GLU A 118 1.48 -17.49 -31.65
N ILE A 119 1.18 -17.04 -30.42
CA ILE A 119 2.16 -16.48 -29.49
C ILE A 119 2.55 -17.56 -28.49
N LEU A 120 3.81 -17.98 -28.52
CA LEU A 120 4.34 -18.95 -27.55
C LEU A 120 4.31 -18.37 -26.13
N ASP A 121 3.98 -19.23 -25.17
CA ASP A 121 3.97 -18.86 -23.75
C ASP A 121 5.33 -18.28 -23.31
N SER A 122 5.26 -17.23 -22.49
CA SER A 122 6.43 -16.53 -21.93
C SER A 122 7.34 -15.84 -22.96
N THR A 123 6.90 -15.65 -24.21
CA THR A 123 7.70 -14.91 -25.21
C THR A 123 7.50 -13.40 -25.14
N ILE A 124 6.32 -12.92 -24.72
CA ILE A 124 6.06 -11.49 -24.50
C ILE A 124 6.69 -11.07 -23.18
N ILE A 125 7.78 -10.31 -23.26
CA ILE A 125 8.48 -9.74 -22.11
C ILE A 125 8.15 -8.25 -21.94
N ASN A 126 8.51 -7.68 -20.80
CA ASN A 126 8.25 -6.26 -20.51
C ASN A 126 8.83 -5.30 -21.56
N GLN A 127 9.89 -5.68 -22.29
CA GLN A 127 10.47 -4.86 -23.34
C GLN A 127 9.60 -4.81 -24.61
N ASP A 128 8.74 -5.81 -24.83
CA ASP A 128 7.82 -5.87 -25.97
C ASP A 128 6.58 -4.99 -25.73
N ILE A 129 6.31 -4.63 -24.48
CA ILE A 129 5.16 -3.83 -24.08
C ILE A 129 5.61 -2.38 -23.86
N HIS A 130 5.16 -1.47 -24.72
CA HIS A 130 5.47 -0.06 -24.56
C HIS A 130 4.83 0.51 -23.28
N THR A 131 5.53 1.44 -22.63
CA THR A 131 5.05 2.08 -21.40
C THR A 131 3.70 2.77 -21.64
N GLY A 132 2.70 2.44 -20.84
CA GLY A 132 1.35 3.00 -20.94
C GLY A 132 0.42 2.27 -21.92
N THR A 133 0.89 1.22 -22.62
CA THR A 133 0.01 0.39 -23.46
C THR A 133 -0.96 -0.45 -22.64
N VAL A 134 -0.50 -0.97 -21.49
CA VAL A 134 -1.37 -1.68 -20.53
C VAL A 134 -1.91 -0.66 -19.54
N ASP A 135 -3.16 -0.26 -19.73
CA ASP A 135 -3.88 0.62 -18.83
C ASP A 135 -5.17 -0.03 -18.30
N SER A 136 -5.90 0.69 -17.45
CA SER A 136 -7.13 0.19 -16.83
C SER A 136 -8.27 -0.09 -17.83
N ARG A 137 -8.16 0.32 -19.10
CA ARG A 137 -9.13 -0.03 -20.16
C ARG A 137 -8.81 -1.39 -20.77
N THR A 138 -7.54 -1.78 -20.75
CA THR A 138 -7.05 -3.07 -21.24
C THR A 138 -7.11 -4.19 -20.20
N ILE A 139 -6.98 -3.84 -18.91
CA ILE A 139 -7.15 -4.78 -17.80
C ILE A 139 -8.63 -4.85 -17.44
N LEU A 140 -9.24 -6.03 -17.57
CA LEU A 140 -10.63 -6.24 -17.18
C LEU A 140 -10.77 -6.24 -15.65
N ASN A 141 -11.96 -5.90 -15.16
CA ASN A 141 -12.24 -5.97 -13.73
C ASN A 141 -12.06 -7.39 -13.22
N GLU A 142 -11.50 -7.51 -12.00
CA GLU A 142 -11.29 -8.79 -11.29
C GLU A 142 -10.30 -9.77 -11.96
N THR A 143 -9.58 -9.37 -13.01
CA THR A 143 -8.58 -10.25 -13.65
C THR A 143 -7.21 -10.22 -13.00
N ILE A 144 -6.91 -9.21 -12.17
CA ILE A 144 -5.69 -9.19 -11.35
C ILE A 144 -6.04 -9.79 -9.99
N LEU A 145 -5.65 -11.05 -9.81
CA LEU A 145 -5.83 -11.81 -8.59
C LEU A 145 -4.67 -11.58 -7.63
N SER A 146 -4.84 -11.99 -6.36
CA SER A 146 -3.77 -11.87 -5.37
C SER A 146 -2.51 -12.66 -5.73
N GLU A 147 -2.63 -13.73 -6.51
CA GLU A 147 -1.51 -14.54 -7.00
C GLU A 147 -0.69 -13.86 -8.11
N ASP A 148 -1.29 -12.90 -8.82
CA ASP A 148 -0.60 -12.10 -9.84
C ASP A 148 0.29 -11.01 -9.22
N ILE A 149 0.03 -10.66 -7.95
CA ILE A 149 0.75 -9.63 -7.21
C ILE A 149 1.76 -10.29 -6.28
N ASN A 150 3.04 -10.24 -6.68
CA ASN A 150 4.12 -10.72 -5.82
C ASN A 150 4.12 -10.04 -4.45
N THR A 151 4.58 -10.76 -3.41
CA THR A 151 4.70 -10.20 -2.06
C THR A 151 5.64 -8.99 -2.07
N GLY A 152 5.12 -7.83 -1.66
CA GLY A 152 5.86 -6.57 -1.65
C GLY A 152 5.92 -5.84 -2.99
N ALA A 153 5.21 -6.31 -4.03
CA ALA A 153 5.14 -5.63 -5.32
C ALA A 153 4.47 -4.25 -5.24
N ILE A 154 3.54 -4.05 -4.31
CA ILE A 154 2.93 -2.75 -4.04
C ILE A 154 3.61 -2.12 -2.82
N THR A 155 4.39 -1.09 -3.10
CA THR A 155 5.13 -0.24 -2.16
C THR A 155 4.32 0.99 -1.76
N THR A 156 4.75 1.67 -0.70
CA THR A 156 4.05 2.87 -0.20
C THR A 156 3.99 4.01 -1.22
N SER A 157 4.95 4.12 -2.14
CA SER A 157 4.95 5.15 -3.19
C SER A 157 3.92 4.92 -4.29
N GLU A 158 3.44 3.68 -4.45
CA GLU A 158 2.45 3.31 -5.47
C GLU A 158 1.01 3.50 -4.95
N ILE A 159 0.83 3.56 -3.63
CA ILE A 159 -0.46 3.82 -3.01
C ILE A 159 -0.63 5.33 -2.82
N LEU A 160 -1.55 5.93 -3.58
CA LEU A 160 -1.86 7.34 -3.44
C LEU A 160 -2.47 7.62 -2.04
N ASN A 161 -2.10 8.76 -1.45
CA ASN A 161 -2.63 9.16 -0.15
C ASN A 161 -4.17 9.21 -0.15
N SER A 162 -4.77 8.73 0.93
CA SER A 162 -6.23 8.70 1.16
C SER A 162 -7.03 7.79 0.23
N THR A 163 -6.38 6.87 -0.50
CA THR A 163 -7.10 5.92 -1.36
C THR A 163 -7.52 4.64 -0.66
N ILE A 164 -6.81 4.25 0.41
CA ILE A 164 -7.23 3.13 1.27
C ILE A 164 -8.24 3.67 2.29
N LEU A 165 -9.49 3.29 2.11
CA LEU A 165 -10.61 3.62 2.98
C LEU A 165 -10.76 2.58 4.10
N ASN A 166 -11.64 2.85 5.07
CA ASN A 166 -11.83 1.94 6.20
C ASN A 166 -12.45 0.60 5.75
N GLU A 167 -13.33 0.65 4.75
CA GLU A 167 -13.96 -0.52 4.14
C GLU A 167 -12.97 -1.45 3.42
N ASP A 168 -11.81 -0.93 2.99
CA ASP A 168 -10.75 -1.72 2.37
C ASP A 168 -9.95 -2.53 3.39
N ILE A 169 -10.03 -2.15 4.68
CA ILE A 169 -9.31 -2.78 5.77
C ILE A 169 -10.25 -3.78 6.46
N ALA A 170 -10.02 -5.08 6.22
CA ALA A 170 -10.80 -6.12 6.89
C ALA A 170 -10.69 -6.02 8.42
N ASN A 171 -11.79 -6.32 9.10
CA ASN A 171 -11.86 -6.28 10.56
C ASN A 171 -10.77 -7.14 11.21
N SER A 172 -10.21 -6.63 12.31
CA SER A 172 -9.18 -7.32 13.12
C SER A 172 -7.84 -7.59 12.42
N THR A 173 -7.55 -6.97 11.28
CA THR A 173 -6.26 -7.14 10.58
C THR A 173 -5.15 -6.23 11.10
N ILE A 174 -5.49 -5.04 11.60
CA ILE A 174 -4.50 -4.09 12.12
C ILE A 174 -4.12 -4.44 13.55
N ASN A 175 -2.88 -4.93 13.73
CA ASN A 175 -2.34 -5.20 15.05
C ASN A 175 -1.98 -3.89 15.78
N LEU A 176 -2.82 -3.50 16.74
CA LEU A 176 -2.66 -2.26 17.53
C LEU A 176 -1.39 -2.22 18.39
N THR A 177 -0.72 -3.34 18.64
CA THR A 177 0.51 -3.39 19.46
C THR A 177 1.80 -3.28 18.65
N THR A 178 1.77 -3.64 17.37
CA THR A 178 2.97 -3.66 16.52
C THR A 178 2.90 -2.71 15.33
N LYS A 179 1.69 -2.35 14.86
CA LYS A 179 1.48 -1.46 13.72
C LYS A 179 1.06 -0.06 14.13
N VAL A 180 0.47 0.11 15.32
CA VAL A 180 0.20 1.43 15.90
C VAL A 180 1.22 1.70 16.99
N THR A 181 2.23 2.52 16.66
CA THR A 181 3.35 2.84 17.57
C THR A 181 3.15 4.13 18.37
N GLY A 182 2.06 4.86 18.10
CA GLY A 182 1.67 6.08 18.82
C GLY A 182 0.59 5.85 19.87
N ILE A 183 0.25 6.91 20.61
CA ILE A 183 -0.84 6.87 21.59
C ILE A 183 -2.16 6.92 20.84
N LEU A 184 -2.97 5.87 20.99
CA LEU A 184 -4.32 5.86 20.48
C LEU A 184 -5.13 6.93 21.25
N PRO A 185 -5.90 7.79 20.57
CA PRO A 185 -6.82 8.69 21.26
C PRO A 185 -7.82 7.90 22.10
N VAL A 186 -8.32 8.50 23.18
CA VAL A 186 -9.28 7.83 24.07
C VAL A 186 -10.57 7.44 23.33
N ALA A 187 -11.04 8.29 22.42
CA ALA A 187 -12.20 7.99 21.57
C ALA A 187 -12.02 6.70 20.73
N ASN A 188 -10.76 6.27 20.54
CA ASN A 188 -10.39 5.10 19.77
C ASN A 188 -9.86 3.96 20.66
N GLY A 189 -10.04 4.03 21.99
CA GLY A 189 -9.68 2.96 22.92
C GLY A 189 -8.28 3.07 23.56
N GLY A 190 -7.59 4.20 23.40
CA GLY A 190 -6.33 4.43 24.11
C GLY A 190 -6.50 4.95 25.54
N THR A 191 -5.42 4.89 26.32
CA THR A 191 -5.42 5.25 27.75
C THR A 191 -5.02 6.71 28.01
N GLY A 192 -4.67 7.49 26.99
CA GLY A 192 -4.20 8.87 27.15
C GLY A 192 -2.82 9.00 27.83
N ALA A 193 -1.95 7.98 27.66
CA ALA A 193 -0.76 7.75 28.48
C ALA A 193 0.29 8.88 28.57
N SER A 194 0.31 9.81 27.63
CA SER A 194 1.17 11.00 27.69
C SER A 194 0.75 12.02 28.74
N SER A 195 -0.39 11.84 29.42
CA SER A 195 -0.90 12.75 30.45
C SER A 195 -0.63 12.29 31.89
N PHE A 196 0.13 11.20 32.09
CA PHE A 196 0.46 10.67 33.40
C PHE A 196 1.75 11.27 33.96
N PHE A 197 1.60 12.21 34.89
CA PHE A 197 2.70 12.65 35.75
C PHE A 197 2.71 11.81 37.04
N THR A 198 3.90 11.62 37.63
CA THR A 198 4.08 11.02 38.97
C THR A 198 3.13 11.67 39.99
N ASP A 199 2.62 10.89 40.95
CA ASP A 199 1.74 11.33 42.05
C ASP A 199 0.28 11.66 41.71
N ASN A 200 -0.27 11.13 40.61
CA ASN A 200 -1.69 11.29 40.25
C ASN A 200 -2.50 9.99 40.38
N ILE A 201 -3.79 10.13 40.71
CA ILE A 201 -4.77 9.02 40.63
C ILE A 201 -5.48 9.04 39.27
N LEU A 202 -5.63 7.84 38.71
CA LEU A 202 -6.45 7.54 37.54
C LEU A 202 -7.92 7.38 37.97
N VAL A 203 -8.81 8.31 37.61
CA VAL A 203 -10.26 8.17 37.84
C VAL A 203 -10.98 7.98 36.50
N GLY A 204 -11.34 6.74 36.18
CA GLY A 204 -12.18 6.45 35.02
C GLY A 204 -13.64 6.76 35.32
N ASP A 205 -14.33 7.45 34.41
CA ASP A 205 -15.79 7.70 34.47
C ASP A 205 -16.56 6.90 33.39
N GLY A 206 -15.88 5.99 32.70
CA GLY A 206 -16.44 5.11 31.66
C GLY A 206 -16.78 5.80 30.33
N THR A 207 -16.61 7.13 30.20
CA THR A 207 -17.02 7.87 29.00
C THR A 207 -16.02 8.95 28.52
N ASN A 208 -15.07 9.38 29.36
CA ASN A 208 -14.10 10.41 29.03
C ASN A 208 -12.64 9.94 29.20
N PRO A 209 -11.66 10.65 28.60
CA PRO A 209 -10.24 10.50 28.95
C PRO A 209 -10.08 10.59 30.45
N VAL A 210 -9.38 9.61 31.04
CA VAL A 210 -9.16 9.60 32.47
C VAL A 210 -8.49 10.91 32.87
N LYS A 211 -9.22 11.75 33.61
CA LYS A 211 -8.68 13.00 34.11
C LYS A 211 -7.77 12.68 35.30
N ALA A 212 -6.48 12.95 35.16
CA ALA A 212 -5.59 13.05 36.31
C ALA A 212 -6.09 14.21 37.18
N LYS A 213 -6.76 13.91 38.30
CA LYS A 213 -7.10 14.95 39.28
C LYS A 213 -5.88 15.14 40.18
N ILE A 214 -5.16 16.24 39.98
CA ILE A 214 -4.10 16.69 40.89
C ILE A 214 -4.77 16.98 42.24
N LEU A 215 -4.57 16.12 43.24
CA LEU A 215 -5.07 16.33 44.60
C LEU A 215 -4.15 17.23 45.43
N ALA A 216 -3.03 17.68 44.87
CA ALA A 216 -2.15 18.67 45.47
C ALA A 216 -2.74 20.10 45.30
N SER A 217 -3.75 20.44 46.09
CA SER A 217 -3.90 21.84 46.49
C SER A 217 -2.88 22.13 47.59
N ARG A 218 -2.47 23.40 47.75
CA ARG A 218 -1.34 23.87 48.57
C ARG A 218 -1.37 23.49 50.06
N ASP A 219 -2.40 22.78 50.52
CA ASP A 219 -2.63 22.45 51.92
C ASP A 219 -2.30 20.99 52.26
N SER A 220 -1.90 20.16 51.28
CA SER A 220 -1.33 18.80 51.48
C SER A 220 -2.12 17.88 52.42
N SER A 221 -3.41 18.12 52.62
CA SER A 221 -4.20 17.44 53.65
C SER A 221 -4.61 16.03 53.25
N ILE A 222 -4.48 15.65 51.98
CA ILE A 222 -4.70 14.27 51.51
C ILE A 222 -3.42 13.78 50.84
N GLN A 223 -2.75 12.82 51.47
CA GLN A 223 -1.57 12.14 50.97
C GLN A 223 -1.98 10.78 50.41
N ILE A 224 -1.58 10.50 49.17
CA ILE A 224 -1.81 9.20 48.52
C ILE A 224 -0.46 8.52 48.33
N SER A 225 -0.32 7.32 48.86
CA SER A 225 0.87 6.49 48.69
C SER A 225 0.47 5.13 48.13
N GLN A 226 1.22 4.62 47.17
CA GLN A 226 1.01 3.29 46.60
C GLN A 226 2.12 2.35 47.07
N THR A 227 1.72 1.20 47.59
CA THR A 227 2.61 0.05 47.83
C THR A 227 2.35 -1.02 46.76
N ALA A 228 3.12 -2.11 46.76
CA ALA A 228 2.90 -3.22 45.83
C ALA A 228 1.46 -3.80 45.90
N ASP A 229 0.86 -3.77 47.10
CA ASP A 229 -0.40 -4.47 47.38
C ASP A 229 -1.57 -3.53 47.74
N SER A 230 -1.34 -2.21 47.86
CA SER A 230 -2.39 -1.29 48.29
C SER A 230 -2.19 0.16 47.85
N ILE A 231 -3.30 0.88 47.79
CA ILE A 231 -3.35 2.34 47.67
C ILE A 231 -3.78 2.88 49.03
N ILE A 232 -2.94 3.69 49.65
CA ILE A 232 -3.17 4.32 50.95
C ILE A 232 -3.60 5.76 50.69
N ILE A 233 -4.78 6.14 51.17
CA ILE A 233 -5.27 7.51 51.16
C ILE A 233 -5.31 7.97 52.61
N SER A 234 -4.51 8.96 52.97
CA SER A 234 -4.35 9.44 54.35
C SER A 234 -4.53 10.94 54.42
N SER A 235 -4.88 11.47 55.60
CA SER A 235 -4.88 12.90 55.84
C SER A 235 -3.98 13.29 57.00
N SER A 236 -3.21 14.36 56.83
CA SER A 236 -2.39 14.95 57.87
C SER A 236 -3.05 16.23 58.37
N PHE A 237 -3.55 16.22 59.62
CA PHE A 237 -3.87 17.44 60.34
C PHE A 237 -2.69 17.82 61.24
N SER A 238 -2.25 19.07 61.18
CA SER A 238 -1.18 19.58 62.05
C SER A 238 -1.78 20.02 63.38
N ALA A 239 -1.62 19.19 64.39
CA ALA A 239 -1.97 19.50 65.76
C ALA A 239 -0.68 20.06 66.40
N THR A 240 -0.66 21.29 66.93
CA THR A 240 0.54 21.86 67.58
C THR A 240 0.48 21.64 69.10
N GLU A 241 1.38 20.84 69.65
CA GLU A 241 1.56 20.74 71.10
C GLU A 241 2.23 22.03 71.61
N ILE A 242 1.45 22.90 72.26
CA ILE A 242 1.99 24.09 72.94
C ILE A 242 1.83 23.86 74.44
N ASN A 243 2.91 23.39 75.07
CA ASN A 243 2.96 23.29 76.53
C ASN A 243 2.76 24.69 77.13
N SER A 244 1.77 24.82 78.01
CA SER A 244 1.53 26.06 78.74
C SER A 244 2.77 26.45 79.52
N ASP A 245 3.22 27.68 79.32
CA ASP A 245 4.13 28.47 80.17
C ASP A 245 3.79 28.30 81.68
N PRO A 246 4.66 28.67 82.67
CA PRO A 246 4.39 28.52 84.10
C PRO A 246 3.06 29.11 84.62
N ALA A 247 2.36 29.91 83.80
CA ALA A 247 0.99 30.36 84.00
C ALA A 247 -0.08 29.23 84.06
N GLY A 248 0.25 27.99 83.66
CA GLY A 248 -0.63 26.82 83.78
C GLY A 248 -0.76 26.22 85.18
N THR A 249 -0.04 26.77 86.18
CA THR A 249 -0.11 26.30 87.57
C THR A 249 -1.20 27.05 88.34
N PHE A 250 -2.19 26.35 88.89
CA PHE A 250 -3.30 26.95 89.65
C PHE A 250 -3.44 26.31 91.03
N ASN A 251 -3.64 27.11 92.08
CA ASN A 251 -3.99 26.62 93.40
C ASN A 251 -5.52 26.60 93.54
N ILE A 252 -6.11 25.41 93.49
CA ILE A 252 -7.55 25.18 93.60
C ILE A 252 -7.92 24.83 95.05
N GLY A 253 -7.08 24.06 95.74
CA GLY A 253 -7.33 23.60 97.10
C GLY A 253 -8.59 22.72 97.19
N ASN A 254 -9.46 23.00 98.17
CA ASN A 254 -10.70 22.27 98.38
C ASN A 254 -11.84 22.83 97.52
N LEU A 255 -12.30 22.06 96.53
CA LEU A 255 -13.45 22.40 95.71
C LEU A 255 -14.72 21.77 96.30
N ALA A 256 -15.68 22.59 96.73
CA ALA A 256 -16.94 22.12 97.31
C ALA A 256 -17.80 21.37 96.28
N ASN A 257 -18.68 20.47 96.74
CA ASN A 257 -19.61 19.76 95.84
C ASN A 257 -20.55 20.77 95.16
N GLY A 258 -20.76 20.63 93.85
CA GLY A 258 -21.64 21.47 93.05
C GLY A 258 -21.08 22.83 92.68
N THR A 259 -19.81 23.13 92.98
CA THR A 259 -19.16 24.38 92.58
C THR A 259 -18.17 24.20 91.43
N THR A 260 -17.91 25.30 90.71
CA THR A 260 -16.95 25.36 89.61
C THR A 260 -15.79 26.26 89.99
N TYR A 261 -14.56 25.76 89.87
CA TYR A 261 -13.37 26.59 89.81
C TYR A 261 -13.15 27.05 88.37
N THR A 262 -12.85 28.32 88.15
CA THR A 262 -12.42 28.85 86.85
C THR A 262 -11.04 29.45 86.99
N SER A 263 -10.11 29.02 86.15
CA SER A 263 -8.73 29.50 86.16
C SER A 263 -8.64 31.01 85.88
N ASN A 264 -7.52 31.60 86.27
CA ASN A 264 -7.09 32.87 85.70
C ASN A 264 -6.87 32.73 84.19
N ALA A 265 -6.79 33.88 83.51
CA ALA A 265 -6.58 33.95 82.07
C ALA A 265 -5.23 33.33 81.68
N ILE A 266 -5.24 32.39 80.74
CA ILE A 266 -4.03 31.80 80.16
C ILE A 266 -3.80 32.47 78.80
N ASN A 267 -2.89 33.44 78.77
CA ASN A 267 -2.77 34.45 77.70
C ASN A 267 -1.65 34.17 76.68
N SER A 268 -1.12 32.95 76.63
CA SER A 268 0.04 32.59 75.81
C SER A 268 -0.31 31.93 74.47
N PHE A 269 -1.56 32.03 74.01
CA PHE A 269 -2.05 31.30 72.83
C PHE A 269 -2.65 32.26 71.80
N ALA A 270 -2.37 32.04 70.51
CA ALA A 270 -3.07 32.69 69.43
C ALA A 270 -4.36 31.91 69.13
N VAL A 271 -5.46 32.20 69.83
CA VAL A 271 -6.73 31.46 69.70
C VAL A 271 -7.91 32.39 69.41
N ASN A 272 -8.86 31.90 68.61
CA ASN A 272 -10.10 32.59 68.27
C ASN A 272 -11.33 31.77 68.69
N PHE A 273 -12.49 32.43 68.78
CA PHE A 273 -13.75 31.70 68.94
C PHE A 273 -13.94 30.76 67.75
N GLY A 274 -14.17 29.47 68.01
CA GLY A 274 -14.27 28.42 67.00
C GLY A 274 -13.16 27.38 67.09
N ASP A 275 -12.00 27.75 67.66
CA ASP A 275 -10.91 26.81 67.90
C ASP A 275 -11.32 25.74 68.92
N ILE A 276 -10.94 24.48 68.67
CA ILE A 276 -11.17 23.39 69.60
C ILE A 276 -10.03 23.38 70.62
N ILE A 277 -10.39 23.51 71.90
CA ILE A 277 -9.44 23.51 73.00
C ILE A 277 -9.60 22.22 73.80
N ILE A 278 -8.51 21.47 73.92
CA ILE A 278 -8.46 20.25 74.73
C ILE A 278 -7.58 20.54 75.94
N GLY A 279 -8.18 20.54 77.14
CA GLY A 279 -7.45 20.71 78.40
C GLY A 279 -7.12 19.37 79.04
N SER A 280 -5.98 19.31 79.73
CA SER A 280 -5.60 18.23 80.63
C SER A 280 -4.99 18.81 81.90
N ILE A 281 -4.99 18.03 82.97
CA ILE A 281 -4.45 18.42 84.27
C ILE A 281 -3.65 17.26 84.86
N ASP A 282 -2.70 17.55 85.73
CA ASP A 282 -1.79 16.57 86.35
C ASP A 282 -2.30 15.96 87.66
N VAL A 283 -3.61 16.07 87.95
CA VAL A 283 -4.25 15.46 89.12
C VAL A 283 -5.46 14.60 88.73
N ASP A 284 -5.82 13.66 89.60
CA ASP A 284 -7.01 12.82 89.40
C ASP A 284 -8.32 13.62 89.54
N LEU A 285 -9.06 13.71 88.43
CA LEU A 285 -10.35 14.37 88.33
C LEU A 285 -11.55 13.42 88.49
N GLN A 286 -11.41 12.22 89.05
CA GLN A 286 -12.54 11.30 89.18
C GLN A 286 -13.78 11.98 89.79
N GLY A 287 -14.86 12.05 88.98
CA GLY A 287 -16.14 12.69 89.31
C GLY A 287 -16.18 14.22 89.19
N CYS A 288 -15.09 14.86 88.77
CA CYS A 288 -15.03 16.25 88.33
C CYS A 288 -15.12 16.34 86.80
N MET A 289 -15.62 17.46 86.29
CA MET A 289 -15.68 17.76 84.85
C MET A 289 -14.72 18.90 84.53
N LEU A 290 -13.77 18.65 83.62
CA LEU A 290 -12.84 19.64 83.09
C LEU A 290 -13.40 20.22 81.79
N THR A 291 -13.32 21.54 81.62
CA THR A 291 -13.62 22.19 80.35
C THR A 291 -12.59 23.28 80.10
N ALA A 292 -11.92 23.22 78.95
CA ALA A 292 -11.04 24.27 78.47
C ALA A 292 -11.72 24.98 77.30
N TYR A 293 -11.69 26.31 77.28
CA TYR A 293 -12.40 27.08 76.26
C TYR A 293 -11.75 28.44 76.04
N VAL A 294 -11.95 28.97 74.83
CA VAL A 294 -11.57 30.35 74.48
C VAL A 294 -12.58 31.28 75.14
N SER A 295 -12.13 32.03 76.15
CA SER A 295 -12.99 32.98 76.87
C SER A 295 -13.05 34.35 76.20
N GLN A 296 -11.95 34.73 75.54
CA GLN A 296 -11.77 35.92 74.70
C GLN A 296 -10.69 35.59 73.67
N GLN A 297 -10.57 36.40 72.62
CA GLN A 297 -9.46 36.23 71.66
C GLN A 297 -8.11 36.19 72.40
N ASN A 298 -7.30 35.19 72.08
CA ASN A 298 -6.00 34.89 72.71
C ASN A 298 -6.04 34.51 74.20
N VAL A 299 -7.22 34.22 74.77
CA VAL A 299 -7.38 33.87 76.18
C VAL A 299 -8.11 32.55 76.35
N ILE A 300 -7.38 31.54 76.83
CA ILE A 300 -7.96 30.27 77.27
C ILE A 300 -8.26 30.34 78.77
N ARG A 301 -9.38 29.73 79.17
CA ARG A 301 -9.67 29.42 80.57
C ARG A 301 -9.98 27.95 80.73
N VAL A 302 -9.66 27.43 81.90
CA VAL A 302 -9.98 26.07 82.30
C VAL A 302 -10.90 26.11 83.51
N SER A 303 -12.03 25.44 83.39
CA SER A 303 -13.03 25.31 84.44
C SER A 303 -13.12 23.86 84.90
N ILE A 304 -13.19 23.67 86.22
CA ILE A 304 -13.34 22.36 86.85
C ILE A 304 -14.58 22.42 87.72
N PHE A 305 -15.59 21.64 87.34
CA PHE A 305 -16.81 21.46 88.12
C PHE A 305 -16.70 20.21 89.00
N ASN A 306 -16.99 20.32 90.29
CA ASN A 306 -17.04 19.17 91.20
C ASN A 306 -18.46 18.58 91.25
N GLY A 307 -18.65 17.45 90.57
CA GLY A 307 -19.89 16.66 90.60
C GLY A 307 -19.81 15.39 91.46
N THR A 308 -18.81 15.27 92.33
CA THR A 308 -18.51 14.02 93.07
C THR A 308 -19.48 13.69 94.20
N GLY A 309 -20.35 14.62 94.61
CA GLY A 309 -21.21 14.47 95.79
C GLY A 309 -20.52 14.81 97.12
N SER A 310 -19.23 15.15 97.12
CA SER A 310 -18.45 15.52 98.32
C SER A 310 -17.39 16.60 97.99
N VAL A 311 -16.66 17.10 99.00
CA VAL A 311 -15.56 18.06 98.77
C VAL A 311 -14.38 17.31 98.14
N LYS A 312 -13.87 17.77 96.99
CA LYS A 312 -12.66 17.23 96.35
C LYS A 312 -11.49 18.17 96.59
N ASN A 313 -10.41 17.67 97.19
CA ASN A 313 -9.16 18.41 97.30
C ASN A 313 -8.32 18.20 96.04
N LEU A 314 -8.12 19.27 95.26
CA LEU A 314 -7.32 19.27 94.04
C LEU A 314 -5.94 19.93 94.27
N GLY A 315 -5.73 20.61 95.39
CA GLY A 315 -4.45 21.24 95.71
C GLY A 315 -3.96 22.23 94.65
N THR A 316 -2.65 22.21 94.40
CA THR A 316 -2.02 22.94 93.28
C THR A 316 -1.92 22.00 92.08
N VAL A 317 -2.32 22.48 90.91
CA VAL A 317 -2.44 21.70 89.69
C VAL A 317 -1.71 22.37 88.54
N ASN A 318 -1.13 21.58 87.64
CA ASN A 318 -0.61 22.03 86.36
C ASN A 318 -1.57 21.62 85.25
N VAL A 319 -2.03 22.61 84.50
CA VAL A 319 -2.93 22.44 83.35
C VAL A 319 -2.12 22.52 82.08
N ARG A 320 -2.33 21.58 81.15
CA ARG A 320 -1.85 21.68 79.76
C ARG A 320 -3.04 21.83 78.82
N VAL A 321 -2.93 22.67 77.82
CA VAL A 321 -3.97 22.87 76.81
C VAL A 321 -3.43 22.62 75.42
N TYR A 322 -4.27 22.04 74.59
CA TYR A 322 -4.00 21.75 73.19
C TYR A 322 -4.99 22.53 72.35
N VAL A 323 -4.47 23.20 71.31
CA VAL A 323 -5.28 23.98 70.38
C VAL A 323 -5.35 23.26 69.05
N VAL A 324 -6.56 23.02 68.57
CA VAL A 324 -6.82 22.58 67.21
C VAL A 324 -7.55 23.72 66.51
N HIS A 325 -6.84 24.34 65.56
CA HIS A 325 -7.37 25.38 64.67
C HIS A 325 -8.28 24.79 63.58
#